data_AF-A0A383B5T5-F1
#
_entry.id   AF-A0A383B5T5-F1
#
_cell.length_a   1.000
_cell.length_b   1.000
_cell.length_c   1.000
_cell.angle_alpha   90.00
_cell.angle_beta   90.00
_cell.angle_gamma   90.00
#
_symmetry.space_group_name_H-M   'P 1'
#
loop_
_entity.id
_entity.type
_entity.pdbx_description
1 polymer ?
#
loop_
_entity_poly.entity_id
_entity_poly.type
_entity_poly.pdbx_seq_one_letter_code
_entity_poly.pdbx_strand_id
1 'polypeptide(L)'
;RTTAGFRPALAFVMFLFLLVNPAGAQTVARCGQGWLEKIGGYPVLHLKGTHYEMGFQHGALLREHVQQNMDFLLKKKGDEALAQLGPIKLKPVTVLSAIVAIQQKHVPQKFKDELRGLAAGAQVPLKDAQLTNFIPELFHCSGFALMNSATKDGTLYHGRVLDYGIDLGLQDHAVIIVAEPKGGIPFVNVSYAGFIGSVSGMNARHVSIGELGGRGLGHWAGVPMAFLVREALEQGKNLDTAIAVFR
;
A
#
# COMPACT_ATOMS: atom_id res chain seq x y z
N ARG A 1 -65.48 52.22 14.98
CA ARG A 1 -65.61 50.85 14.43
C ARG A 1 -64.21 50.25 14.44
N THR A 2 -64.04 49.20 15.24
CA THR A 2 -62.80 48.57 15.66
C THR A 2 -61.99 47.98 14.50
N THR A 3 -60.75 48.45 14.35
CA THR A 3 -59.71 47.88 13.48
C THR A 3 -59.10 46.66 14.16
N ALA A 4 -59.26 45.48 13.54
CA ALA A 4 -58.62 44.25 14.00
C ALA A 4 -57.15 44.25 13.56
N GLY A 5 -56.23 44.28 14.54
CA GLY A 5 -54.79 44.15 14.32
C GLY A 5 -54.41 42.69 14.15
N PHE A 6 -53.96 42.34 12.95
CA PHE A 6 -53.42 41.03 12.59
C PHE A 6 -52.01 40.87 13.22
N ARG A 7 -51.79 39.86 14.06
CA ARG A 7 -50.46 39.52 14.61
C ARG A 7 -49.72 38.67 13.57
N PRO A 8 -48.48 38.99 13.16
CA PRO A 8 -47.71 38.04 12.37
C PRO A 8 -47.16 36.95 13.31
N ALA A 9 -47.53 35.70 13.03
CA ALA A 9 -46.93 34.53 13.66
C ALA A 9 -45.47 34.42 13.21
N LEU A 10 -44.56 34.35 14.17
CA LEU A 10 -43.14 34.13 13.96
C LEU A 10 -42.95 32.68 13.47
N ALA A 11 -42.81 32.47 12.16
CA ALA A 11 -42.46 31.17 11.59
C ALA A 11 -40.96 30.94 11.81
N PHE A 12 -40.62 30.14 12.82
CA PHE A 12 -39.26 29.68 13.07
C PHE A 12 -38.92 28.61 12.00
N VAL A 13 -38.23 29.01 10.93
CA VAL A 13 -37.71 28.06 9.94
C VAL A 13 -36.48 27.39 10.57
N MET A 14 -36.68 26.22 11.18
CA MET A 14 -35.59 25.33 11.56
C MET A 14 -34.99 24.74 10.28
N PHE A 15 -33.86 25.29 9.83
CA PHE A 15 -33.02 24.64 8.83
C PHE A 15 -32.41 23.39 9.48
N LEU A 16 -33.07 22.25 9.33
CA LEU A 16 -32.41 20.97 9.51
C LEU A 16 -31.39 20.83 8.38
N PHE A 17 -30.13 21.13 8.67
CA PHE A 17 -29.03 20.59 7.88
C PHE A 17 -29.06 19.08 8.08
N LEU A 18 -29.75 18.38 7.18
CA LEU A 18 -29.46 16.98 6.92
C LEU A 18 -28.00 16.94 6.49
N LEU A 19 -27.13 16.61 7.45
CA LEU A 19 -25.78 16.14 7.17
C LEU A 19 -25.96 14.85 6.35
N VAL A 20 -26.06 15.02 5.04
CA VAL A 20 -25.87 13.94 4.09
C VAL A 20 -24.44 13.48 4.33
N ASN A 21 -24.29 12.43 5.13
CA ASN A 21 -23.02 11.84 5.51
C ASN A 21 -22.31 11.43 4.21
N PRO A 22 -21.32 12.19 3.73
CA PRO A 22 -20.77 11.95 2.42
C PRO A 22 -19.99 10.63 2.52
N ALA A 23 -20.55 9.57 1.95
CA ALA A 23 -19.92 8.27 1.76
C ALA A 23 -19.38 7.57 3.03
N GLY A 24 -20.21 7.31 4.04
CA GLY A 24 -20.00 6.21 5.02
C GLY A 24 -18.61 6.05 5.64
N ALA A 25 -17.81 7.12 5.71
CA ALA A 25 -16.43 7.08 6.16
C ALA A 25 -16.39 7.06 7.69
N GLN A 26 -15.78 6.02 8.27
CA GLN A 26 -15.67 5.87 9.72
C GLN A 26 -14.20 5.75 10.12
N THR A 27 -13.68 6.74 10.84
CA THR A 27 -12.36 6.62 11.48
C THR A 27 -12.39 5.50 12.52
N VAL A 28 -11.48 4.54 12.37
CA VAL A 28 -11.29 3.39 13.25
C VAL A 28 -10.26 3.70 14.34
N ALA A 29 -9.11 4.25 13.96
CA ALA A 29 -8.01 4.52 14.89
C ALA A 29 -7.08 5.63 14.36
N ARG A 30 -6.28 6.21 15.26
CA ARG A 30 -5.26 7.23 14.93
C ARG A 30 -3.92 6.88 15.59
N CYS A 31 -2.83 7.23 14.92
CA CYS A 31 -1.47 7.08 15.43
C CYS A 31 -0.61 8.22 14.87
N GLY A 32 -0.11 9.12 15.71
CA GLY A 32 0.61 10.30 15.21
C GLY A 32 -0.23 11.11 14.21
N GLN A 33 0.32 11.32 13.01
CA GLN A 33 -0.40 11.99 11.91
C GLN A 33 -1.19 11.02 11.02
N GLY A 34 -1.03 9.71 11.21
CA GLY A 34 -1.75 8.70 10.45
C GLY A 34 -3.09 8.32 11.08
N TRP A 35 -3.99 7.79 10.27
CA TRP A 35 -5.26 7.23 10.74
C TRP A 35 -5.74 6.10 9.84
N LEU A 36 -6.52 5.20 10.42
CA LEU A 36 -7.23 4.16 9.71
C LEU A 36 -8.70 4.53 9.67
N GLU A 37 -9.32 4.45 8.50
CA GLU A 37 -10.76 4.57 8.35
C GLU A 37 -11.34 3.46 7.49
N LYS A 38 -12.66 3.30 7.52
CA LYS A 38 -13.41 2.44 6.62
C LYS A 38 -14.24 3.29 5.69
N ILE A 39 -14.08 3.10 4.38
CA ILE A 39 -14.88 3.77 3.34
C ILE A 39 -15.55 2.68 2.50
N GLY A 40 -16.89 2.65 2.49
CA GLY A 40 -17.63 1.61 1.76
C GLY A 40 -17.31 0.18 2.21
N GLY A 41 -16.91 -0.01 3.48
CA GLY A 41 -16.49 -1.30 4.04
C GLY A 41 -15.00 -1.64 3.85
N TYR A 42 -14.28 -0.90 3.00
CA TYR A 42 -12.85 -1.14 2.74
C TYR A 42 -11.97 -0.34 3.70
N PRO A 43 -10.89 -0.93 4.24
CA PRO A 43 -9.93 -0.19 5.05
C PRO A 43 -9.10 0.76 4.18
N VAL A 44 -8.99 2.02 4.64
CA VAL A 44 -8.15 3.06 4.06
C VAL A 44 -7.19 3.57 5.13
N LEU A 45 -5.91 3.27 4.95
CA LEU A 45 -4.84 3.64 5.86
C LEU A 45 -4.17 4.91 5.35
N HIS A 46 -4.22 5.97 6.14
CA HIS A 46 -3.56 7.22 5.86
C HIS A 46 -2.25 7.33 6.64
N LEU A 47 -1.17 7.62 5.93
CA LEU A 47 0.19 7.70 6.47
C LEU A 47 0.80 9.07 6.15
N LYS A 48 1.54 9.64 7.09
CA LYS A 48 2.17 10.95 6.89
C LYS A 48 3.43 11.13 7.71
N GLY A 49 4.45 11.70 7.09
CA GLY A 49 5.70 12.07 7.75
C GLY A 49 6.94 11.46 7.09
N THR A 50 8.02 11.36 7.86
CA THR A 50 9.22 10.60 7.46
C THR A 50 8.88 9.13 7.24
N HIS A 51 9.70 8.44 6.46
CA HIS A 51 9.52 7.00 6.19
C HIS A 51 9.43 6.16 7.48
N TYR A 52 10.24 6.48 8.50
CA TYR A 52 10.10 5.82 9.81
C TYR A 52 8.73 6.07 10.46
N GLU A 53 8.25 7.31 10.47
CA GLU A 53 6.94 7.67 11.04
C GLU A 53 5.80 6.98 10.29
N MET A 54 5.83 6.98 8.95
CA MET A 54 4.83 6.26 8.14
C MET A 54 4.86 4.76 8.40
N GLY A 55 6.04 4.15 8.48
CA GLY A 55 6.19 2.75 8.85
C GLY A 55 5.58 2.47 10.22
N PHE A 56 5.89 3.29 11.23
CA PHE A 56 5.35 3.14 12.58
C PHE A 56 3.83 3.24 12.60
N GLN A 57 3.27 4.22 11.90
CA GLN A 57 1.83 4.39 11.76
C GLN A 57 1.16 3.17 11.11
N HIS A 58 1.73 2.66 10.01
CA HIS A 58 1.24 1.45 9.34
C HIS A 58 1.23 0.28 10.31
N GLY A 59 2.37 0.00 10.95
CA GLY A 59 2.48 -1.13 11.88
C GLY A 59 1.56 -1.00 13.09
N ALA A 60 1.38 0.21 13.64
CA ALA A 60 0.54 0.43 14.82
C ALA A 60 -0.97 0.34 14.49
N LEU A 61 -1.39 0.92 13.37
CA LEU A 61 -2.80 0.98 12.97
C LEU A 61 -3.33 -0.34 12.39
N LEU A 62 -2.45 -1.17 11.82
CA LEU A 62 -2.78 -2.48 11.27
C LEU A 62 -2.10 -3.63 12.03
N ARG A 63 -1.71 -3.43 13.29
CA ARG A 63 -0.89 -4.38 14.06
C ARG A 63 -1.33 -5.83 13.92
N GLU A 64 -2.61 -6.09 14.16
CA GLU A 64 -3.16 -7.44 14.10
C GLU A 64 -3.04 -8.04 12.69
N HIS A 65 -3.44 -7.31 11.66
CA HIS A 65 -3.31 -7.78 10.28
C HIS A 65 -1.85 -7.97 9.86
N VAL A 66 -0.93 -7.10 10.30
CA VAL A 66 0.51 -7.25 10.04
C VAL A 66 1.05 -8.52 10.68
N GLN A 67 0.73 -8.74 11.97
CA GLN A 67 1.18 -9.93 12.71
C GLN A 67 0.62 -11.21 12.09
N GLN A 68 -0.68 -11.26 11.81
CA GLN A 68 -1.34 -12.41 11.18
C GLN A 68 -0.75 -12.72 9.80
N ASN A 69 -0.57 -11.70 8.96
CA ASN A 69 -0.01 -11.86 7.62
C ASN A 69 1.43 -12.36 7.67
N MET A 70 2.29 -11.74 8.49
CA MET A 70 3.70 -12.15 8.61
C MET A 70 3.85 -13.56 9.21
N ASP A 71 3.06 -13.89 10.23
CA ASP A 71 3.06 -15.22 10.82
C ASP A 71 2.63 -16.28 9.80
N PHE A 72 1.60 -15.99 9.00
CA PHE A 72 1.15 -16.90 7.95
C PHE A 72 2.23 -17.10 6.88
N LEU A 73 2.79 -16.01 6.35
CA LEU A 73 3.80 -16.05 5.30
C LEU A 73 5.10 -16.74 5.74
N LEU A 74 5.57 -16.49 6.96
CA LEU A 74 6.86 -17.01 7.43
C LEU A 74 6.76 -18.39 8.06
N LYS A 75 5.74 -18.65 8.88
CA LYS A 75 5.65 -19.88 9.69
C LYS A 75 4.77 -20.96 9.05
N LYS A 76 3.83 -20.59 8.18
CA LYS A 76 3.07 -21.59 7.41
C LYS A 76 3.73 -21.79 6.05
N LYS A 77 3.71 -20.75 5.20
CA LYS A 77 4.25 -20.86 3.84
C LYS A 77 5.78 -20.93 3.80
N GLY A 78 6.46 -20.14 4.63
CA GLY A 78 7.92 -20.10 4.67
C GLY A 78 8.59 -21.37 5.22
N ASP A 79 7.82 -22.21 5.92
CA ASP A 79 8.28 -23.47 6.52
C ASP A 79 7.92 -24.72 5.69
N GLU A 80 7.07 -24.58 4.66
CA GLU A 80 6.82 -25.62 3.66
C GLU A 80 8.13 -25.95 2.91
N ALA A 81 8.41 -27.24 2.71
CA ALA A 81 9.65 -27.65 2.05
C ALA A 81 9.58 -27.33 0.55
N LEU A 82 10.47 -26.45 0.07
CA LEU A 82 10.58 -26.12 -1.36
C LEU A 82 11.27 -27.24 -2.14
N ALA A 83 12.33 -27.79 -1.55
CA ALA A 83 13.06 -28.93 -2.08
C ALA A 83 13.68 -29.73 -0.94
N GLN A 84 13.86 -31.03 -1.14
CA GLN A 84 14.51 -31.91 -0.17
C GLN A 84 15.66 -32.66 -0.83
N LEU A 85 16.87 -32.49 -0.30
CA LEU A 85 18.08 -33.20 -0.70
C LEU A 85 18.57 -34.01 0.49
N GLY A 86 18.12 -35.27 0.58
CA GLY A 86 18.39 -36.13 1.73
C GLY A 86 17.83 -35.55 3.05
N PRO A 87 18.65 -35.39 4.12
CA PRO A 87 18.19 -34.80 5.37
C PRO A 87 18.03 -33.27 5.31
N ILE A 88 18.52 -32.61 4.26
CA ILE A 88 18.49 -31.16 4.13
C ILE A 88 17.18 -30.74 3.46
N LYS A 89 16.35 -29.99 4.20
CA LYS A 89 15.14 -29.35 3.69
C LYS A 89 15.46 -27.91 3.34
N LEU A 90 15.40 -27.56 2.05
CA LEU A 90 15.48 -26.18 1.62
C LEU A 90 14.11 -25.53 1.85
N LYS A 91 14.07 -24.55 2.75
CA LYS A 91 12.87 -23.79 3.07
C LYS A 91 12.85 -22.47 2.27
N PRO A 92 11.67 -21.97 1.85
CA PRO A 92 11.53 -20.65 1.24
C PRO A 92 12.18 -19.55 2.08
N VAL A 93 12.04 -19.59 3.41
CA VAL A 93 12.64 -18.58 4.30
C VAL A 93 14.18 -18.51 4.21
N THR A 94 14.84 -19.63 3.93
CA THR A 94 16.29 -19.69 3.74
C THR A 94 16.71 -19.01 2.44
N VAL A 95 15.96 -19.25 1.36
CA VAL A 95 16.18 -18.59 0.06
C VAL A 95 15.90 -17.09 0.17
N LEU A 96 14.80 -16.70 0.82
CA LEU A 96 14.45 -15.30 1.08
C LEU A 96 15.55 -14.58 1.87
N SER A 97 16.10 -15.23 2.91
CA SER A 97 17.19 -14.64 3.69
C SER A 97 18.44 -14.36 2.83
N ALA A 98 18.75 -15.25 1.87
CA ALA A 98 19.85 -15.02 0.93
C ALA A 98 19.55 -13.87 -0.05
N ILE A 99 18.33 -13.81 -0.59
CA ILE A 99 17.88 -12.71 -1.46
C ILE A 99 17.96 -11.36 -0.74
N VAL A 100 17.43 -11.30 0.50
CA VAL A 100 17.53 -10.13 1.38
C VAL A 100 18.99 -9.72 1.56
N ALA A 101 19.89 -10.65 1.89
CA ALA A 101 21.31 -10.33 2.08
C ALA A 101 21.96 -9.72 0.82
N ILE A 102 21.56 -10.17 -0.37
CA ILE A 102 22.05 -9.62 -1.65
C ILE A 102 21.46 -8.22 -1.91
N GLN A 103 20.15 -8.05 -1.72
CA GLN A 103 19.42 -6.83 -2.07
C GLN A 103 19.59 -5.68 -1.06
N GLN A 104 19.81 -5.99 0.23
CA GLN A 104 19.86 -4.99 1.30
C GLN A 104 20.93 -3.90 1.08
N LYS A 105 22.01 -4.19 0.37
CA LYS A 105 23.03 -3.17 0.02
C LYS A 105 22.55 -2.15 -1.01
N HIS A 106 21.56 -2.50 -1.81
CA HIS A 106 20.99 -1.64 -2.85
C HIS A 106 19.78 -0.85 -2.35
N VAL A 107 19.09 -1.34 -1.31
CA VAL A 107 17.86 -0.72 -0.80
C VAL A 107 18.16 0.67 -0.20
N PRO A 108 17.51 1.74 -0.71
CA PRO A 108 17.64 3.08 -0.16
C PRO A 108 17.35 3.15 1.35
N GLN A 109 18.10 4.00 2.07
CA GLN A 109 18.01 4.09 3.54
C GLN A 109 16.59 4.39 4.01
N LYS A 110 15.83 5.21 3.29
CA LYS A 110 14.46 5.57 3.64
C LYS A 110 13.52 4.35 3.75
N PHE A 111 13.64 3.35 2.89
CA PHE A 111 12.83 2.13 2.99
C PHE A 111 13.29 1.22 4.13
N LYS A 112 14.58 1.22 4.46
CA LYS A 112 15.06 0.57 5.69
C LYS A 112 14.47 1.22 6.93
N ASP A 113 14.35 2.54 6.92
CA ASP A 113 13.75 3.31 8.01
C ASP A 113 12.25 3.02 8.14
N GLU A 114 11.54 2.92 7.02
CA GLU A 114 10.13 2.51 6.99
C GLU A 114 9.92 1.09 7.53
N LEU A 115 10.76 0.13 7.15
CA LEU A 115 10.71 -1.24 7.72
C LEU A 115 10.98 -1.24 9.23
N ARG A 116 11.91 -0.39 9.71
CA ARG A 116 12.15 -0.21 11.15
C ARG A 116 10.93 0.38 11.85
N GLY A 117 10.27 1.35 11.24
CA GLY A 117 9.01 1.91 11.73
C GLY A 117 7.93 0.84 11.79
N LEU A 118 7.70 0.13 10.69
CA LEU A 118 6.70 -0.93 10.57
C LEU A 118 6.87 -1.98 11.66
N ALA A 119 8.10 -2.50 11.82
CA ALA A 119 8.42 -3.49 12.83
C ALA A 119 8.12 -2.97 14.25
N ALA A 120 8.51 -1.74 14.55
CA ALA A 120 8.26 -1.12 15.86
C ALA A 120 6.75 -0.90 16.12
N GLY A 121 5.99 -0.41 15.14
CA GLY A 121 4.55 -0.18 15.29
C GLY A 121 3.74 -1.46 15.45
N ALA A 122 4.08 -2.48 14.64
CA ALA A 122 3.44 -3.79 14.64
C ALA A 122 3.97 -4.71 15.75
N GLN A 123 5.03 -4.32 16.46
CA GLN A 123 5.67 -5.13 17.51
C GLN A 123 6.13 -6.50 17.00
N VAL A 124 6.72 -6.52 15.80
CA VAL A 124 7.30 -7.72 15.18
C VAL A 124 8.82 -7.58 15.08
N PRO A 125 9.57 -8.68 14.99
CA PRO A 125 10.99 -8.61 14.70
C PRO A 125 11.25 -7.89 13.36
N LEU A 126 12.24 -6.98 13.33
CA LEU A 126 12.63 -6.28 12.09
C LEU A 126 12.95 -7.26 10.96
N LYS A 127 13.57 -8.39 11.30
CA LYS A 127 13.90 -9.44 10.33
C LYS A 127 12.65 -9.99 9.62
N ASP A 128 11.53 -10.11 10.33
CA ASP A 128 10.29 -10.65 9.77
C ASP A 128 9.66 -9.63 8.81
N ALA A 129 9.68 -8.35 9.17
CA ALA A 129 9.29 -7.26 8.28
C ALA A 129 10.17 -7.21 7.02
N GLN A 130 11.48 -7.41 7.16
CA GLN A 130 12.40 -7.49 6.02
C GLN A 130 12.12 -8.70 5.13
N LEU A 131 11.95 -9.89 5.69
CA LEU A 131 11.71 -11.11 4.90
C LEU A 131 10.41 -11.03 4.11
N THR A 132 9.34 -10.54 4.72
CA THR A 132 8.02 -10.44 4.10
C THR A 132 7.91 -9.34 3.04
N ASN A 133 8.73 -8.29 3.10
CA ASN A 133 8.78 -7.23 2.08
C ASN A 133 9.73 -7.53 0.92
N PHE A 134 10.48 -8.63 0.99
CA PHE A 134 11.45 -9.06 -0.03
C PHE A 134 11.02 -10.37 -0.70
N ILE A 135 9.79 -10.83 -0.46
CA ILE A 135 9.24 -11.99 -1.15
C ILE A 135 9.23 -11.68 -2.66
N PRO A 136 9.92 -12.47 -3.50
CA PRO A 136 9.85 -12.30 -4.94
C PRO A 136 8.40 -12.51 -5.39
N GLU A 137 7.79 -11.47 -5.93
CA GLU A 137 6.42 -11.50 -6.43
C GLU A 137 6.37 -12.23 -7.79
N LEU A 138 6.64 -13.54 -7.77
CA LEU A 138 6.62 -14.44 -8.93
C LEU A 138 5.19 -14.79 -9.32
N PHE A 139 4.37 -13.77 -9.57
CA PHE A 139 2.95 -13.91 -9.80
C PHE A 139 2.56 -13.44 -11.19
N HIS A 140 1.43 -13.96 -11.66
CA HIS A 140 0.82 -13.52 -12.91
C HIS A 140 0.00 -12.26 -12.62
N CYS A 141 0.07 -11.25 -13.48
CA CYS A 141 -0.75 -10.06 -13.37
C CYS A 141 -1.20 -9.68 -14.77
N SER A 142 -2.35 -9.03 -14.85
CA SER A 142 -2.86 -8.45 -16.10
C SER A 142 -2.96 -6.94 -15.95
N GLY A 143 -2.71 -6.19 -17.02
CA GLY A 143 -2.84 -4.74 -17.00
C GLY A 143 -3.07 -4.18 -18.39
N PHE A 144 -3.67 -3.01 -18.47
CA PHE A 144 -3.93 -2.31 -19.72
C PHE A 144 -3.79 -0.80 -19.53
N ALA A 145 -3.24 -0.12 -20.54
CA ALA A 145 -3.25 1.33 -20.64
C ALA A 145 -3.82 1.73 -21.99
N LEU A 146 -4.94 2.44 -21.99
CA LEU A 146 -5.61 2.95 -23.18
C LEU A 146 -5.56 4.47 -23.14
N MET A 147 -5.02 5.11 -24.17
CA MET A 147 -4.88 6.57 -24.23
C MET A 147 -4.81 7.05 -25.69
N ASN A 148 -4.80 8.36 -25.89
CA ASN A 148 -4.70 8.98 -27.23
C ASN A 148 -5.80 8.44 -28.16
N SER A 149 -5.40 7.98 -29.36
CA SER A 149 -6.31 7.43 -30.37
C SER A 149 -7.06 6.16 -29.96
N ALA A 150 -6.67 5.49 -28.86
CA ALA A 150 -7.41 4.35 -28.32
C ALA A 150 -8.67 4.75 -27.54
N THR A 151 -8.89 6.05 -27.33
CA THR A 151 -9.98 6.60 -26.49
C THR A 151 -10.64 7.78 -27.19
N LYS A 152 -11.92 8.07 -26.89
CA LYS A 152 -12.71 9.07 -27.63
C LYS A 152 -12.13 10.49 -27.58
N ASP A 153 -11.49 10.85 -26.47
CA ASP A 153 -11.03 12.20 -26.15
C ASP A 153 -9.55 12.24 -25.73
N GLY A 154 -8.82 11.14 -25.90
CA GLY A 154 -7.42 11.02 -25.49
C GLY A 154 -7.22 10.70 -24.00
N THR A 155 -8.29 10.58 -23.21
CA THR A 155 -8.22 10.26 -21.77
C THR A 155 -7.45 8.97 -21.50
N LEU A 156 -6.58 8.98 -20.50
CA LEU A 156 -5.90 7.77 -20.04
C LEU A 156 -6.84 6.91 -19.18
N TYR A 157 -7.07 5.68 -19.61
CA TYR A 157 -7.58 4.59 -18.76
C TYR A 157 -6.46 3.62 -18.47
N HIS A 158 -6.11 3.49 -17.20
CA HIS A 158 -5.13 2.53 -16.72
C HIS A 158 -5.81 1.59 -15.73
N GLY A 159 -5.78 0.30 -16.03
CA GLY A 159 -6.31 -0.75 -15.17
C GLY A 159 -5.31 -1.87 -14.96
N ARG A 160 -5.42 -2.52 -13.81
CA ARG A 160 -4.61 -3.67 -13.43
C ARG A 160 -5.47 -4.67 -12.67
N VAL A 161 -5.19 -5.95 -12.90
CA VAL A 161 -5.66 -7.09 -12.12
C VAL A 161 -4.45 -7.70 -11.43
N LEU A 162 -4.53 -7.79 -10.09
CA LEU A 162 -3.49 -8.39 -9.26
C LEU A 162 -3.89 -9.81 -8.91
N ASP A 163 -3.18 -10.80 -9.46
CA ASP A 163 -3.48 -12.21 -9.22
C ASP A 163 -2.42 -12.84 -8.32
N TYR A 164 -2.69 -12.86 -7.02
CA TYR A 164 -1.91 -13.65 -6.06
C TYR A 164 -2.60 -14.97 -5.77
N GLY A 165 -1.80 -15.98 -5.42
CA GLY A 165 -2.33 -17.27 -4.97
C GLY A 165 -3.24 -17.08 -3.76
N ILE A 166 -4.49 -17.53 -3.85
CA ILE A 166 -5.48 -17.42 -2.76
C ILE A 166 -5.00 -18.08 -1.47
N ASP A 167 -4.12 -19.07 -1.60
CA ASP A 167 -3.51 -19.83 -0.51
C ASP A 167 -2.47 -19.02 0.26
N LEU A 168 -2.05 -17.86 -0.25
CA LEU A 168 -1.19 -16.90 0.46
C LEU A 168 -1.98 -16.01 1.44
N GLY A 169 -3.31 -15.93 1.31
CA GLY A 169 -4.17 -15.20 2.26
C GLY A 169 -4.03 -13.67 2.23
N LEU A 170 -3.28 -13.10 1.28
CA LEU A 170 -3.00 -11.66 1.22
C LEU A 170 -4.28 -10.81 1.06
N GLN A 171 -5.32 -11.38 0.43
CA GLN A 171 -6.63 -10.74 0.26
C GLN A 171 -7.33 -10.40 1.58
N ASP A 172 -7.09 -11.18 2.64
CA ASP A 172 -7.69 -10.97 3.97
C ASP A 172 -7.03 -9.80 4.72
N HIS A 173 -5.94 -9.28 4.16
CA HIS A 173 -5.16 -8.16 4.67
C HIS A 173 -5.11 -6.99 3.69
N ALA A 174 -5.95 -6.99 2.64
CA ALA A 174 -5.99 -5.93 1.64
C ALA A 174 -6.34 -4.56 2.24
N VAL A 175 -5.62 -3.52 1.82
CA VAL A 175 -5.80 -2.15 2.30
C VAL A 175 -5.42 -1.13 1.23
N ILE A 176 -6.20 -0.04 1.14
CA ILE A 176 -5.80 1.14 0.37
C ILE A 176 -4.94 2.01 1.26
N ILE A 177 -3.71 2.29 0.83
CA ILE A 177 -2.79 3.17 1.56
C ILE A 177 -2.75 4.52 0.85
N VAL A 178 -3.14 5.59 1.56
CA VAL A 178 -2.95 6.97 1.14
C VAL A 178 -1.77 7.53 1.93
N ALA A 179 -0.70 7.91 1.27
CA ALA A 179 0.54 8.26 1.96
C ALA A 179 1.12 9.59 1.51
N GLU A 180 1.52 10.39 2.49
CA GLU A 180 2.09 11.72 2.37
C GLU A 180 3.53 11.73 2.93
N PRO A 181 4.52 11.22 2.17
CA PRO A 181 5.92 11.19 2.59
C PRO A 181 6.49 12.60 2.69
N LYS A 182 7.27 12.86 3.75
CA LYS A 182 8.00 14.13 3.92
C LYS A 182 9.00 14.30 2.78
N GLY A 183 8.80 15.34 1.96
CA GLY A 183 9.67 15.64 0.82
C GLY A 183 9.39 14.81 -0.44
N GLY A 184 8.35 13.99 -0.45
CA GLY A 184 7.90 13.22 -1.61
C GLY A 184 6.51 13.65 -2.09
N ILE A 185 6.08 13.06 -3.22
CA ILE A 185 4.75 13.29 -3.78
C ILE A 185 3.74 12.37 -3.06
N PRO A 186 2.61 12.91 -2.56
CA PRO A 186 1.54 12.08 -2.03
C PRO A 186 1.00 11.08 -3.05
N PHE A 187 0.67 9.88 -2.62
CA PHE A 187 0.26 8.80 -3.51
C PHE A 187 -0.74 7.86 -2.85
N VAL A 188 -1.45 7.11 -3.69
CA VAL A 188 -2.31 6.00 -3.30
C VAL A 188 -1.66 4.70 -3.76
N ASN A 189 -1.67 3.69 -2.90
CA ASN A 189 -1.15 2.35 -3.14
C ASN A 189 -2.24 1.32 -2.80
N VAL A 190 -2.54 0.45 -3.75
CA VAL A 190 -3.44 -0.69 -3.54
C VAL A 190 -2.57 -1.83 -3.01
N SER A 191 -2.66 -2.11 -1.71
CA SER A 191 -1.68 -2.91 -0.98
C SER A 191 -2.33 -3.90 -0.02
N TYR A 192 -1.52 -4.51 0.85
CA TYR A 192 -1.93 -5.33 1.97
C TYR A 192 -1.11 -4.98 3.22
N ALA A 193 -1.66 -5.29 4.41
CA ALA A 193 -1.04 -4.95 5.68
C ALA A 193 0.35 -5.57 5.82
N GLY A 194 1.34 -4.73 6.15
CA GLY A 194 2.73 -5.13 6.35
C GLY A 194 3.62 -4.96 5.13
N PHE A 195 3.08 -4.57 3.97
CA PHE A 195 3.85 -4.29 2.76
C PHE A 195 4.04 -2.79 2.54
N ILE A 196 5.30 -2.35 2.55
CA ILE A 196 5.68 -0.93 2.35
C ILE A 196 6.01 -0.63 0.89
N GLY A 197 6.23 -1.68 0.09
CA GLY A 197 6.43 -1.57 -1.34
C GLY A 197 5.13 -1.21 -2.06
N SER A 198 5.21 -1.11 -3.39
CA SER A 198 4.04 -0.89 -4.22
C SER A 198 4.11 -1.74 -5.47
N VAL A 199 2.96 -2.26 -5.87
CA VAL A 199 2.76 -2.94 -7.16
C VAL A 199 1.71 -2.24 -8.02
N SER A 200 0.97 -1.30 -7.43
CA SER A 200 -0.16 -0.60 -8.05
C SER A 200 -0.44 0.70 -7.34
N GLY A 201 -0.41 1.81 -8.09
CA GLY A 201 -0.77 3.08 -7.50
C GLY A 201 -0.85 4.22 -8.46
N MET A 202 -1.16 5.38 -7.91
CA MET A 202 -1.07 6.66 -8.59
C MET A 202 -0.66 7.76 -7.62
N ASN A 203 -0.02 8.80 -8.12
CA ASN A 203 0.42 9.92 -7.30
C ASN A 203 -0.32 11.22 -7.61
N ALA A 204 -0.15 12.22 -6.74
CA ALA A 204 -0.74 13.56 -6.87
C ALA A 204 -0.17 14.40 -8.04
N ARG A 205 0.65 13.81 -8.91
CA ARG A 205 1.13 14.37 -10.18
C ARG A 205 0.58 13.59 -11.38
N HIS A 206 -0.46 12.78 -11.16
CA HIS A 206 -1.18 12.01 -12.18
C HIS A 206 -0.32 10.95 -12.88
N VAL A 207 0.79 10.53 -12.26
CA VAL A 207 1.50 9.32 -12.67
C VAL A 207 0.77 8.13 -12.08
N SER A 208 0.41 7.17 -12.92
CA SER A 208 -0.16 5.88 -12.52
C SER A 208 0.74 4.75 -12.99
N ILE A 209 0.96 3.76 -12.15
CA ILE A 209 1.88 2.65 -12.39
C ILE A 209 1.28 1.33 -11.87
N GLY A 210 1.49 0.28 -12.65
CA GLY A 210 1.15 -1.09 -12.31
C GLY A 210 2.30 -1.99 -12.78
N GLU A 211 2.66 -2.96 -11.97
CA GLU A 211 3.70 -3.92 -12.33
C GLU A 211 3.09 -5.23 -12.84
N LEU A 212 3.81 -5.87 -13.75
CA LEU A 212 3.48 -7.19 -14.29
C LEU A 212 4.72 -8.07 -14.18
N GLY A 213 4.52 -9.31 -13.72
CA GLY A 213 5.56 -10.32 -13.64
C GLY A 213 6.30 -10.48 -14.97
N GLY A 214 7.62 -10.39 -14.90
CA GLY A 214 8.52 -10.46 -16.06
C GLY A 214 9.56 -11.56 -15.93
N ARG A 215 10.56 -11.49 -16.81
CA ARG A 215 11.77 -12.33 -16.69
C ARG A 215 12.69 -11.78 -15.61
N GLY A 216 13.74 -12.54 -15.30
CA GLY A 216 14.85 -12.06 -14.48
C GLY A 216 14.98 -12.72 -13.11
N LEU A 217 14.27 -13.84 -12.89
CA LEU A 217 14.49 -14.70 -11.74
C LEU A 217 15.99 -15.04 -11.60
N GLY A 218 16.54 -14.81 -10.40
CA GLY A 218 17.97 -15.02 -10.12
C GLY A 218 18.82 -13.74 -10.18
N HIS A 219 18.34 -12.65 -10.77
CA HIS A 219 19.05 -11.37 -10.83
C HIS A 219 18.74 -10.49 -9.61
N TRP A 220 19.18 -10.94 -8.44
CA TRP A 220 18.87 -10.29 -7.16
C TRP A 220 19.77 -9.10 -6.81
N ALA A 221 20.81 -8.81 -7.61
CA ALA A 221 21.75 -7.71 -7.34
C ALA A 221 21.17 -6.35 -7.78
N GLY A 222 20.19 -5.84 -7.04
CA GLY A 222 19.56 -4.56 -7.34
C GLY A 222 18.54 -4.14 -6.28
N VAL A 223 17.90 -2.99 -6.50
CA VAL A 223 16.77 -2.55 -5.69
C VAL A 223 15.57 -3.47 -5.97
N PRO A 224 14.86 -3.98 -4.95
CA PRO A 224 13.63 -4.74 -5.15
C PRO A 224 12.64 -3.95 -6.02
N MET A 225 11.99 -4.63 -6.96
CA MET A 225 11.03 -4.02 -7.89
C MET A 225 9.99 -3.19 -7.12
N ALA A 226 9.39 -3.75 -6.07
CA ALA A 226 8.34 -3.09 -5.30
C ALA A 226 8.78 -1.73 -4.72
N PHE A 227 10.07 -1.57 -4.42
CA PHE A 227 10.65 -0.31 -3.98
C PHE A 227 10.97 0.65 -5.14
N LEU A 228 11.27 0.15 -6.34
CA LEU A 228 11.37 1.00 -7.54
C LEU A 228 10.00 1.57 -7.94
N VAL A 229 8.94 0.77 -7.92
CA VAL A 229 7.57 1.29 -8.14
C VAL A 229 7.17 2.28 -7.04
N ARG A 230 7.56 1.99 -5.79
CA ARG A 230 7.38 2.93 -4.67
C ARG A 230 8.11 4.26 -4.92
N GLU A 231 9.34 4.21 -5.43
CA GLU A 231 10.14 5.37 -5.81
C GLU A 231 9.51 6.17 -6.94
N ALA A 232 9.02 5.49 -8.00
CA ALA A 232 8.32 6.11 -9.11
C ALA A 232 7.05 6.87 -8.66
N LEU A 233 6.29 6.31 -7.72
CA LEU A 233 5.15 6.99 -7.11
C LEU A 233 5.57 8.20 -6.27
N GLU A 234 6.66 8.08 -5.49
CA GLU A 234 7.11 9.14 -4.59
C GLU A 234 7.80 10.31 -5.31
N GLN A 235 8.39 10.08 -6.48
CA GLN A 235 9.23 11.08 -7.17
C GLN A 235 8.82 11.40 -8.60
N GLY A 236 8.04 10.54 -9.26
CA GLY A 236 7.61 10.72 -10.65
C GLY A 236 6.70 11.94 -10.78
N LYS A 237 7.23 13.04 -11.33
CA LYS A 237 6.48 14.26 -11.61
C LYS A 237 5.74 14.18 -12.95
N ASN A 238 6.19 13.30 -13.82
CA ASN A 238 5.69 13.04 -15.17
C ASN A 238 6.23 11.67 -15.64
N LEU A 239 5.88 11.26 -16.86
CA LEU A 239 6.30 9.97 -17.42
C LEU A 239 7.82 9.81 -17.48
N ASP A 240 8.56 10.83 -17.91
CA ASP A 240 10.02 10.76 -18.06
C ASP A 240 10.73 10.53 -16.73
N THR A 241 10.35 11.30 -15.70
CA THR A 241 10.92 11.16 -14.35
C THR A 241 10.51 9.85 -13.68
N ALA A 242 9.32 9.31 -13.96
CA ALA A 242 8.90 8.00 -13.49
C ALA A 242 9.69 6.87 -14.15
N ILE A 243 9.93 6.94 -15.46
CA ILE A 243 10.74 5.94 -16.19
C ILE A 243 12.21 6.00 -15.76
N ALA A 244 12.75 7.19 -15.47
CA ALA A 244 14.14 7.35 -15.07
C ALA A 244 14.51 6.58 -13.80
N VAL A 245 13.56 6.26 -12.92
CA VAL A 245 13.77 5.42 -11.73
C VAL A 245 14.25 4.00 -12.08
N PHE A 246 13.87 3.49 -13.25
CA PHE A 246 14.16 2.12 -13.69
C PHE A 246 15.39 2.02 -14.61
N ARG A 247 16.08 3.12 -14.88
CA ARG A 247 17.26 3.21 -15.74
C ARG A 247 18.53 3.38 -14.93
#